data_AF-D5V6M0-F1
#
_entry.id   AF-D5V6M0-F1
#
_cell.length_a   1.000
_cell.length_b   1.000
_cell.length_c   1.000
_cell.angle_alpha   90.00
_cell.angle_beta   90.00
_cell.angle_gamma   90.00
#
_symmetry.space_group_name_H-M   'P 1'
#
loop_
_entity.id
_entity.type
_entity.pdbx_description
1 polymer ?
#
loop_
_entity_poly.entity_id
_entity_poly.type
_entity_poly.pdbx_seq_one_letter_code
_entity_poly.pdbx_strand_id
1 'polypeptide(L)' 'MYNPISCEFFDQLDIAIKRKIPSTIIYFNNEDISTIKGLVNKLTVVKGKEYLVLNNKQEIRLDLIISFNGKIYIEI' A
#
# COMPACT_ATOMS: atom_id res chain seq x y z
N MET A 1 7.34 -2.76 -19.20
CA MET A 1 6.31 -3.78 -18.92
C MET A 1 5.56 -3.32 -17.69
N TYR A 2 4.24 -3.11 -17.79
CA TYR A 2 3.40 -2.76 -16.64
C TYR A 2 3.32 -4.03 -15.79
N ASN A 3 4.03 -4.10 -14.66
CA ASN A 3 3.86 -5.20 -13.72
C ASN A 3 2.50 -4.96 -13.07
N PRO A 4 1.46 -5.75 -13.40
CA PRO A 4 0.21 -5.64 -12.68
C PRO A 4 0.55 -5.87 -11.21
N ILE A 5 0.10 -4.97 -10.35
CA ILE A 5 0.14 -5.18 -8.92
C ILE A 5 -0.40 -6.60 -8.67
N SER A 6 0.44 -7.49 -8.12
CA SER A 6 0.09 -8.90 -7.99
C SER A 6 -1.28 -9.01 -7.33
N CYS A 7 -2.17 -9.82 -7.89
CA CYS A 7 -3.51 -10.04 -7.34
C CYS A 7 -3.44 -10.38 -5.83
N GLU A 8 -2.39 -11.12 -5.42
CA GLU A 8 -2.07 -11.42 -4.03
C GLU A 8 -1.88 -10.18 -3.14
N PHE A 9 -1.27 -9.10 -3.63
CA PHE A 9 -1.12 -7.86 -2.88
C PHE A 9 -2.48 -7.22 -2.60
N PHE A 10 -3.32 -7.18 -3.62
CA PHE A 10 -4.68 -6.65 -3.52
C PHE A 10 -5.54 -7.47 -2.56
N ASP A 11 -5.48 -8.80 -2.65
CA ASP A 11 -6.16 -9.69 -1.71
C ASP A 11 -5.69 -9.47 -0.27
N GLN A 12 -4.38 -9.34 -0.05
CA GLN A 12 -3.85 -9.07 1.29
C GLN A 12 -4.27 -7.72 1.84
N LEU A 13 -4.32 -6.70 0.99
CA LEU A 13 -4.84 -5.38 1.36
C LEU A 13 -6.32 -5.43 1.72
N ASP A 14 -7.14 -6.12 0.92
CA ASP A 14 -8.57 -6.28 1.17
C ASP A 14 -8.82 -7.03 2.50
N ILE A 15 -8.05 -8.08 2.76
CA ILE A 15 -8.07 -8.80 4.04
C ILE A 15 -7.65 -7.87 5.18
N ALA A 16 -6.58 -7.08 5.01
CA ALA A 16 -6.11 -6.14 6.03
C ALA A 16 -7.15 -5.05 6.34
N ILE A 17 -7.88 -4.56 5.32
CA ILE A 17 -8.98 -3.61 5.47
C ILE A 17 -10.14 -4.24 6.24
N LYS A 18 -10.63 -5.40 5.76
CA LYS A 18 -11.79 -6.09 6.36
C LYS A 18 -11.53 -6.49 7.81
N ARG A 19 -10.34 -7.02 8.08
CA ARG A 19 -9.93 -7.47 9.42
C ARG A 19 -9.38 -6.34 10.28
N LYS A 20 -9.23 -5.12 9.75
CA LYS A 20 -8.59 -3.98 10.43
C LYS A 20 -7.26 -4.40 11.04
N ILE A 21 -6.40 -5.00 10.23
CA ILE A 21 -5.09 -5.48 10.66
C ILE A 21 -4.12 -4.28 10.66
N PRO A 22 -3.46 -3.99 11.79
CA PRO A 22 -2.42 -2.98 11.82
C PRO A 22 -1.30 -3.41 10.87
N SER A 23 -1.07 -2.62 9.84
CA SER A 23 -0.19 -2.96 8.74
C SER A 23 1.01 -2.01 8.70
N THR A 24 2.18 -2.56 8.43
CA THR A 24 3.39 -1.77 8.20
C THR A 24 3.58 -1.61 6.71
N ILE A 25 3.59 -0.38 6.21
CA ILE A 25 3.78 -0.06 4.79
C ILE A 25 5.11 0.67 4.65
N ILE A 26 5.94 0.19 3.74
CA ILE A 26 7.19 0.81 3.35
C ILE A 26 7.01 1.32 1.93
N TYR A 27 7.21 2.61 1.71
CA TYR A 27 6.96 3.26 0.43
C TYR A 27 8.03 4.29 0.10
N PHE A 28 8.19 4.56 -1.19
CA PHE A 28 9.12 5.56 -1.70
C PHE A 28 8.47 6.96 -1.62
N ASN A 29 9.13 7.90 -0.97
CA ASN A 29 8.67 9.27 -0.81
C ASN A 29 9.78 10.24 -1.21
N ASN A 30 9.64 10.85 -2.40
CA ASN A 30 10.53 11.89 -2.92
C ASN A 30 12.02 11.66 -2.57
N GLU A 31 12.56 10.50 -2.98
CA GLU A 31 13.97 10.07 -2.81
C GLU A 31 14.32 9.26 -1.55
N ASP A 32 13.43 9.18 -0.55
CA ASP A 32 13.66 8.39 0.67
C ASP A 32 12.64 7.27 0.86
N ILE A 33 13.08 6.19 1.52
CA ILE A 33 12.21 5.08 1.91
C ILE A 33 11.54 5.43 3.24
N SER A 34 10.25 5.75 3.18
CA SER A 34 9.45 6.04 4.35
C SER A 34 8.70 4.79 4.82
N THR A 35 8.72 4.55 6.13
CA THR A 35 7.94 3.48 6.75
C THR A 35 6.83 4.07 7.59
N ILE A 36 5.62 3.58 7.39
CA ILE A 36 4.44 3.96 8.16
C ILE A 36 3.76 2.73 8.72
N LYS A 37 3.26 2.84 9.95
CA LYS A 37 2.42 1.83 10.58
C LYS A 37 1.04 2.41 10.78
N GLY A 38 0.04 1.74 10.26
CA GLY A 38 -1.33 2.23 10.34
C GLY A 38 -2.35 1.16 10.00
N LEU A 39 -3.61 1.47 10.29
CA LEU A 39 -4.72 0.64 9.87
C LEU A 39 -5.12 1.07 8.47
N VAL A 40 -5.07 0.13 7.54
CA VAL A 40 -5.60 0.35 6.19
C VAL A 40 -7.11 0.51 6.30
N ASN A 41 -7.61 1.68 5.90
CA ASN A 41 -9.02 2.01 5.98
C ASN A 41 -9.75 1.61 4.69
N LYS A 42 -9.21 1.99 3.54
CA LYS A 42 -9.76 1.61 2.22
C LYS A 42 -8.76 1.87 1.10
N LEU A 43 -9.03 1.30 -0.07
CA LEU A 43 -8.36 1.62 -1.31
C LEU A 43 -9.22 2.60 -2.11
N THR A 44 -8.59 3.58 -2.75
CA THR A 44 -9.26 4.56 -3.61
C THR A 44 -8.49 4.72 -4.91
N VAL A 45 -9.20 4.93 -6.02
CA VAL A 45 -8.58 5.20 -7.32
C VAL A 45 -8.81 6.67 -7.65
N VAL A 46 -7.73 7.44 -7.75
CA VAL A 46 -7.78 8.86 -8.09
C VAL A 46 -7.02 9.06 -9.39
N LYS A 47 -7.73 9.53 -10.43
CA LYS A 47 -7.15 9.80 -11.77
C LYS A 47 -6.44 8.56 -12.39
N GLY A 48 -7.02 7.38 -12.22
CA GLY A 48 -6.47 6.13 -12.75
C GLY A 48 -5.25 5.59 -11.98
N LYS A 49 -4.90 6.19 -10.84
CA LYS A 49 -3.86 5.70 -9.94
C LYS A 49 -4.49 5.20 -8.65
N GLU A 50 -3.98 4.10 -8.13
CA GLU A 50 -4.47 3.48 -6.90
C GLU A 50 -3.75 4.06 -5.68
N TYR A 51 -4.54 4.38 -4.66
CA TYR A 51 -4.10 4.96 -3.40
C TYR A 51 -4.65 4.15 -2.23
N LEU A 52 -3.77 3.88 -1.27
CA LEU A 52 -4.04 3.27 0.01
C LEU A 52 -4.40 4.37 1.01
N VAL A 53 -5.63 4.36 1.51
CA VAL A 53 -6.09 5.30 2.52
C VAL A 53 -5.97 4.64 3.89
N LEU A 54 -5.18 5.25 4.77
CA LEU A 54 -5.03 4.83 6.16
C LEU A 54 -6.08 5.51 7.04
N ASN A 55 -6.30 4.96 8.25
CA ASN A 55 -7.19 5.56 9.25
C ASN A 55 -6.80 6.99 9.63
N ASN A 56 -5.51 7.33 9.54
CA ASN A 56 -4.97 8.65 9.83
C ASN A 56 -5.19 9.66 8.68
N LYS A 57 -6.08 9.37 7.73
CA LYS A 57 -6.34 10.16 6.51
C LYS A 57 -5.12 10.32 5.59
N GLN A 58 -4.06 9.54 5.80
CA GLN A 58 -2.92 9.50 4.91
C GLN A 58 -3.23 8.64 3.70
N GLU A 59 -2.86 9.13 2.52
CA GLU A 59 -3.07 8.49 1.23
C GLU A 59 -1.72 8.18 0.60
N ILE A 60 -1.46 6.91 0.31
CA ILE A 60 -0.18 6.43 -0.22
C ILE A 60 -0.43 5.79 -1.57
N ARG A 61 0.30 6.22 -2.61
CA ARG A 61 0.18 5.58 -3.93
C ARG A 61 0.67 4.14 -3.85
N LEU A 62 -0.14 3.20 -4.33
CA LEU A 62 0.23 1.77 -4.35
C LEU A 62 1.48 1.52 -5.19
N ASP A 63 1.60 2.25 -6.30
CA ASP A 63 2.76 2.26 -7.19
C ASP A 63 4.09 2.63 -6.51
N LEU A 64 4.05 3.26 -5.32
CA LEU A 64 5.24 3.61 -4.55
C LEU A 64 5.48 2.65 -3.37
N ILE A 65 4.60 1.66 -3.14
CA ILE A 65 4.72 0.74 -2.00
C ILE A 65 5.76 -0.32 -2.32
N ILE A 66 6.87 -0.29 -1.60
CA ILE A 66 7.97 -1.23 -1.73
C ILE A 66 7.62 -2.53 -1.00
N SER A 67 7.13 -2.40 0.24
CA SER A 67 6.79 -3.54 1.09
C SER A 67 5.54 -3.29 1.90
N PHE A 68 4.74 -4.34 2.07
CA PHE A 68 3.58 -4.36 2.94
C PHE A 68 3.64 -5.54 3.89
N ASN A 69 3.57 -5.24 5.18
CA ASN A 69 3.59 -6.19 6.28
C ASN A 69 4.76 -7.19 6.22
N GLY A 70 5.94 -6.72 5.76
CA GLY A 70 7.16 -7.53 5.62
C GLY A 70 7.28 -8.30 4.31
N LYS A 71 6.27 -8.28 3.43
CA LYS A 71 6.37 -8.79 2.05
C LYS A 71 6.83 -7.67 1.12
N ILE A 72 7.79 -7.95 0.25
CA ILE A 72 8.30 -7.00 -0.75
C ILE A 72 7.53 -7.22 -2.06
N TYR A 73 7.09 -6.13 -2.69
CA TYR A 73 6.28 -6.16 -3.92
C TYR A 73 6.93 -5.42 -5.09
N ILE A 74 7.85 -4.50 -4.79
CA ILE A 74 8.68 -3.82 -5.78
C ILE A 74 10.11 -4.26 -5.52
N GLU A 75 10.72 -4.95 -6.48
CA GLU A 75 12.16 -5.12 -6.53
C GLU A 75 12.79 -3.78 -6.97
N ILE A 76 13.65 -3.23 -6.11
CA ILE A 76 14.47 -2.04 -6.36
C ILE A 76 15.76 -2.41 -7.07
#